data_AF-A0A2W4Z4F4-F1
#
_entry.id   AF-A0A2W4Z4F4-F1
#
_cell.length_a   1.000
_cell.length_b   1.000
_cell.length_c   1.000
_cell.angle_alpha   90.00
_cell.angle_beta   90.00
_cell.angle_gamma   90.00
#
_symmetry.space_group_name_H-M   'P 1'
#
loop_
_entity.id
_entity.type
_entity.pdbx_description
1 polymer ?
#
loop_
_entity_poly.entity_id
_entity_poly.type
_entity_poly.pdbx_seq_one_letter_code
_entity_poly.pdbx_strand_id
1 'polypeptide(L)'
;MKKLLLAALAVGTAITTAMPAEARQGCGPRFHRGAYGRCVPNRVRRVVVVPAPRVGVYYPGRGYWHANRYWGHRYRWHGGWRYR
;
A
#
# COMPACT_ATOMS: atom_id res chain seq x y z
N MET A 1 50.21 9.15 0.25
CA MET A 1 49.37 8.72 1.40
C MET A 1 47.91 9.18 1.27
N LYS A 2 47.62 10.45 0.96
CA LYS A 2 46.24 10.98 0.84
C LYS A 2 45.33 10.21 -0.14
N LYS A 3 45.85 9.78 -1.29
CA LYS A 3 45.12 8.99 -2.29
C LYS A 3 44.73 7.58 -1.81
N LEU A 4 45.58 6.97 -0.99
CA LEU A 4 45.34 5.65 -0.40
C LEU A 4 44.26 5.71 0.69
N LEU A 5 44.26 6.78 1.49
CA LEU A 5 43.21 7.05 2.47
C LEU A 5 41.85 7.29 1.79
N LEU A 6 41.82 8.04 0.68
CA LEU A 6 40.59 8.26 -0.09
C LEU A 6 40.06 6.96 -0.71
N ALA A 7 40.94 6.11 -1.24
CA ALA A 7 40.56 4.80 -1.77
C ALA A 7 40.02 3.88 -0.66
N ALA A 8 40.68 3.86 0.51
CA ALA A 8 40.23 3.08 1.67
C ALA A 8 38.86 3.54 2.20
N LEU A 9 38.61 4.85 2.25
CA LEU A 9 37.30 5.38 2.62
C LEU A 9 36.21 4.98 1.62
N ALA A 10 36.48 5.11 0.32
CA ALA A 10 35.51 4.78 -0.73
C ALA A 10 35.12 3.29 -0.69
N VAL A 11 36.09 2.40 -0.50
CA VAL A 11 35.84 0.95 -0.35
C VAL A 11 35.08 0.64 0.94
N GLY A 12 35.43 1.29 2.06
CA GLY A 12 34.73 1.11 3.33
C GLY A 12 33.26 1.55 3.28
N THR A 13 32.95 2.65 2.58
CA THR A 13 31.56 3.11 2.44
C THR A 13 30.69 2.18 1.60
N ALA A 14 31.24 1.52 0.57
CA ALA A 14 30.47 0.61 -0.28
C ALA A 14 30.01 -0.67 0.45
N ILE A 15 30.74 -1.11 1.48
CA ILE A 15 30.44 -2.33 2.23
C ILE A 15 29.35 -2.08 3.31
N THR A 16 29.29 -0.87 3.87
CA THR A 16 28.36 -0.55 4.97
C THR A 16 26.93 -0.28 4.51
N THR A 17 26.71 0.04 3.23
CA THR A 17 25.37 0.33 2.69
C THR A 17 24.59 -0.90 2.23
N ALA A 18 25.19 -2.09 2.29
CA ALA A 18 24.58 -3.35 1.86
C ALA A 18 24.12 -4.20 3.06
N MET A 19 23.71 -3.59 4.18
CA MET A 19 23.03 -4.33 5.23
C MET A 19 21.69 -4.80 4.66
N PRO A 20 21.47 -6.13 4.49
CA PRO A 20 20.15 -6.60 4.12
C PRO A 20 19.20 -6.08 5.20
N ALA A 21 18.17 -5.33 4.81
CA ALA A 21 17.06 -5.02 5.69
C ALA A 21 16.33 -6.32 5.96
N GLU A 22 16.90 -7.14 6.84
CA GLU A 22 16.36 -8.43 7.21
C GLU A 22 15.07 -8.11 7.95
N ALA A 23 13.91 -8.27 7.29
CA ALA A 23 12.61 -7.91 7.88
C ALA A 23 12.37 -8.60 9.23
N ARG A 24 13.06 -9.73 9.44
CA ARG A 24 13.11 -10.44 10.71
C ARG A 24 13.71 -9.59 11.82
N GLN A 25 14.82 -8.88 11.60
CA GLN A 25 15.52 -8.09 12.62
C GLN A 25 15.66 -8.88 13.95
N GLY A 26 16.09 -10.14 13.85
CA GLY A 26 16.20 -11.09 14.97
C GLY A 26 14.90 -11.78 15.41
N CYS A 27 13.76 -11.48 14.78
CA CYS A 27 12.52 -12.21 15.01
C CYS A 27 12.52 -13.54 14.25
N GLY A 28 12.14 -14.62 14.93
CA GLY A 28 12.14 -15.98 14.37
C GLY A 28 11.27 -16.16 13.11
N PRO A 29 11.25 -17.36 12.51
CA PRO A 29 10.50 -17.65 11.30
C PRO A 29 9.03 -17.20 11.38
N ARG A 30 8.55 -16.50 10.35
CA ARG A 30 7.19 -15.92 10.24
C ARG A 30 6.90 -14.68 11.09
N PHE A 31 7.92 -14.05 11.65
CA PHE A 31 7.78 -12.79 12.38
C PHE A 31 8.67 -11.69 11.76
N HIS A 32 8.29 -10.45 11.99
CA HIS A 32 9.09 -9.25 11.70
C HIS A 32 9.08 -8.34 12.93
N ARG A 33 10.05 -7.43 13.02
CA ARG A 33 10.05 -6.44 14.09
C ARG A 33 9.10 -5.30 13.76
N GLY A 34 8.16 -5.04 14.67
CA GLY A 34 7.17 -4.00 14.53
C GLY A 34 7.72 -2.62 14.94
N ALA A 35 6.93 -1.58 14.69
CA ALA A 35 7.32 -0.19 14.97
C ALA A 35 7.70 0.07 16.45
N TYR A 36 7.16 -0.70 17.38
CA TYR A 36 7.46 -0.61 18.82
C TYR A 36 8.55 -1.60 19.27
N GLY A 37 9.35 -2.14 18.34
CA GLY A 37 10.44 -3.07 18.65
C GLY A 37 10.03 -4.51 19.01
N ARG A 38 8.73 -4.80 19.17
CA ARG A 38 8.25 -6.17 19.41
C ARG A 38 8.28 -7.03 18.14
N CYS A 39 8.43 -8.34 18.28
CA CYS A 39 8.21 -9.27 17.17
C CYS A 39 6.70 -9.43 16.90
N VAL A 40 6.27 -9.12 15.69
CA VAL A 40 4.89 -9.23 15.21
C VAL A 40 4.78 -10.31 14.14
N PRO A 41 3.69 -11.11 14.15
CA PRO A 41 3.46 -12.10 13.11
C PRO A 41 3.41 -11.44 11.72
N ASN A 42 4.00 -12.10 10.73
CA ASN A 42 3.83 -11.75 9.33
C ASN A 42 2.37 -11.98 8.95
N ARG A 43 1.57 -10.91 8.96
CA ARG A 43 0.20 -10.96 8.48
C ARG A 43 0.24 -11.20 6.98
N VAL A 44 -0.23 -12.36 6.55
CA VAL A 44 -0.63 -12.54 5.16
C VAL A 44 -1.85 -11.64 4.99
N ARG A 45 -1.66 -10.42 4.49
CA ARG A 45 -2.80 -9.59 4.07
C ARG A 45 -3.51 -10.41 3.00
N ARG A 46 -4.66 -10.99 3.34
CA ARG A 46 -5.55 -11.61 2.36
C ARG A 46 -5.86 -10.49 1.36
N VAL A 47 -5.35 -10.62 0.13
CA VAL A 47 -5.76 -9.72 -0.95
C VAL A 47 -7.24 -10.04 -1.18
N VAL A 48 -8.11 -9.19 -0.66
CA VAL A 48 -9.54 -9.28 -0.95
C VAL A 48 -9.72 -8.71 -2.34
N VAL A 49 -9.72 -9.58 -3.34
CA VAL A 49 -10.14 -9.21 -4.69
C VAL A 49 -11.66 -9.03 -4.63
N VAL A 50 -12.09 -7.80 -4.38
CA VAL A 50 -13.48 -7.43 -4.61
C VAL A 50 -13.68 -7.31 -6.12
N PRO A 51 -14.80 -7.80 -6.66
CA PRO A 51 -15.17 -7.54 -8.05
C PRO A 51 -15.05 -6.05 -8.34
N ALA A 52 -14.53 -5.70 -9.52
CA ALA A 52 -14.49 -4.31 -9.95
C ALA A 52 -15.89 -3.69 -9.80
N PRO A 53 -15.97 -2.46 -9.28
CA PRO A 53 -17.26 -1.82 -9.06
C PRO A 53 -18.01 -1.69 -10.38
N ARG A 54 -19.27 -2.13 -10.40
CA ARG A 54 -20.12 -1.99 -11.58
C ARG A 54 -20.67 -0.58 -11.65
N VAL A 55 -20.06 0.18 -12.53
CA VAL A 55 -20.41 1.53 -12.93
C VAL A 55 -21.86 1.55 -13.46
N GLY A 56 -22.75 2.35 -12.86
CA GLY A 56 -24.16 2.47 -13.28
C GLY A 56 -25.16 1.53 -12.59
N VAL A 57 -24.74 0.66 -11.67
CA VAL A 57 -25.67 -0.24 -10.95
C VAL A 57 -26.23 0.46 -9.70
N TYR A 58 -27.55 0.47 -9.56
CA TYR A 58 -28.24 0.90 -8.35
C TYR A 58 -28.33 -0.25 -7.34
N TYR A 59 -27.88 -0.02 -6.09
CA TYR A 59 -27.97 -0.99 -5.01
C TYR A 59 -29.09 -0.58 -4.04
N PRO A 60 -30.16 -1.37 -3.89
CA PRO A 60 -31.24 -1.09 -2.94
C PRO A 60 -30.70 -0.84 -1.52
N GLY A 61 -31.11 0.26 -0.91
CA GLY A 61 -30.66 0.68 0.43
C GLY A 61 -29.25 1.29 0.52
N ARG A 62 -28.48 1.33 -0.58
CA ARG A 62 -27.11 1.90 -0.62
C ARG A 62 -26.91 2.98 -1.68
N GLY A 63 -27.81 3.07 -2.66
CA GLY A 63 -27.67 3.98 -3.79
C GLY A 63 -26.64 3.47 -4.81
N TYR A 64 -26.05 4.38 -5.57
CA TYR A 64 -24.96 4.05 -6.49
C TYR A 64 -23.65 3.82 -5.74
N TRP A 65 -22.66 3.23 -6.42
CA TRP A 65 -21.36 2.86 -5.85
C TRP A 65 -20.72 3.97 -4.98
N HIS A 66 -20.16 3.57 -3.83
CA HIS A 66 -19.69 4.45 -2.73
C HIS A 66 -20.73 5.43 -2.20
N ALA A 67 -21.91 4.89 -1.86
CA ALA A 67 -22.89 5.45 -0.96
C ALA A 67 -23.45 6.83 -1.29
N ASN A 68 -22.94 7.59 -2.28
CA ASN A 68 -23.39 8.97 -2.48
C ASN A 68 -23.21 9.60 -3.86
N ARG A 69 -22.27 9.21 -4.74
CA ARG A 69 -21.97 10.08 -5.89
C ARG A 69 -21.39 9.36 -7.11
N TYR A 70 -22.27 9.01 -8.04
CA TYR A 70 -21.87 8.48 -9.35
C TYR A 70 -22.25 9.45 -10.49
N TRP A 71 -21.35 10.38 -10.84
CA TRP A 71 -21.67 11.51 -11.74
C TRP A 71 -21.69 11.15 -13.24
N GLY A 72 -21.30 9.93 -13.61
CA GLY A 72 -21.07 9.53 -15.00
C GLY A 72 -22.34 9.28 -15.82
N HIS A 73 -23.39 8.68 -15.25
CA HIS A 73 -24.62 8.30 -15.99
C HIS A 73 -25.85 9.08 -15.53
N ARG A 74 -25.67 10.34 -15.12
CA ARG A 74 -26.80 11.19 -14.77
C ARG A 74 -27.21 12.08 -15.94
N TYR A 75 -28.50 12.28 -16.09
CA TYR A 75 -29.11 13.22 -17.02
C TYR A 75 -29.95 14.24 -16.27
N ARG A 76 -30.11 15.42 -16.85
CA ARG A 76 -31.02 16.43 -16.32
C ARG A 76 -32.46 16.03 -16.63
N TRP A 77 -33.32 16.10 -15.62
CA TRP A 77 -34.76 15.87 -15.76
C TRP A 77 -35.52 16.77 -14.78
N HIS A 78 -36.37 17.67 -15.32
CA HIS A 78 -37.20 18.63 -14.56
C HIS A 78 -36.48 19.28 -13.36
N GLY A 79 -35.34 19.93 -13.62
CA GLY A 79 -34.58 20.65 -12.58
C GLY A 79 -33.76 19.78 -11.63
N GLY A 80 -33.85 18.45 -11.74
CA GLY A 80 -33.07 17.49 -10.95
C GLY A 80 -32.07 16.68 -11.77
N TRP A 81 -31.19 15.98 -11.06
CA TRP A 81 -30.33 14.94 -11.64
C TRP A 81 -30.99 13.58 -11.46
N ARG A 82 -31.22 12.86 -12.56
CA ARG A 82 -31.62 11.46 -12.57
C ARG A 82 -30.51 10.61 -13.12
N TYR A 83 -30.50 9.32 -12.78
CA TYR A 83 -29.50 8.35 -13.23
C TYR A 83 -30.15 7.39 -14.25
N ARG A 84 -29.38 6.95 -15.25
CA ARG A 84 -29.77 5.88 -16.20
C ARG A 84 -29.25 4.54 -15.73
#